data_AF-I4BSI1-F1
#
_entry.id   AF-I4BSI1-F1
#
_cell.length_a   1.000
_cell.length_b   1.000
_cell.length_c   1.000
_cell.angle_alpha   90.00
_cell.angle_beta   90.00
_cell.angle_gamma   90.00
#
_symmetry.space_group_name_H-M   'P 1'
#
loop_
_entity.id
_entity.type
_entity.pdbx_description
1 polymer ?
#
loop_
_entity_poly.entity_id
_entity_poly.type
_entity_poly.pdbx_seq_one_letter_code
_entity_poly.pdbx_strand_id
1 'polypeptide(L)'
;MTTDISTPRRTPSGAPPTSRTETPTVVRVLVSRFRRQARCSCGWTGRRRLLRGVSVLDALTHAARHGCRPAAPLVDVDIGVSERP
;
A
#
# COMPACT_ATOMS: atom_id res chain seq x y z
N MET A 1 -10.83 39.75 14.69
CA MET A 1 -9.44 39.22 14.70
C MET A 1 -9.51 37.79 14.19
N THR A 2 -9.19 37.55 12.92
CA THR A 2 -9.32 36.24 12.28
C THR A 2 -7.92 35.79 11.88
N THR A 3 -7.39 34.76 12.55
CA THR A 3 -6.06 34.22 12.26
C THR A 3 -6.16 33.23 11.09
N ASP A 4 -5.47 33.59 10.00
CA ASP A 4 -5.32 32.78 8.80
C ASP A 4 -4.37 31.59 9.08
N ILE A 5 -4.90 30.36 8.97
CA ILE A 5 -4.12 29.12 9.08
C ILE A 5 -3.61 28.77 7.68
N SER A 6 -2.56 29.47 7.25
CA SER A 6 -1.77 29.10 6.09
C SER A 6 -0.70 28.08 6.50
N THR A 7 -1.00 26.79 6.38
CA THR A 7 0.01 25.72 6.51
C THR A 7 0.57 25.41 5.12
N PRO A 8 1.89 25.44 4.88
CA PRO A 8 2.44 25.10 3.58
C PRO A 8 2.29 23.59 3.32
N ARG A 9 1.64 23.26 2.21
CA ARG A 9 1.57 21.89 1.67
C ARG A 9 2.99 21.47 1.27
N ARG A 10 3.61 20.52 1.99
CA ARG A 10 4.84 19.87 1.49
C ARG A 10 4.46 19.02 0.28
N THR A 11 4.93 19.42 -0.89
CA THR A 11 4.96 18.58 -2.09
C THR A 11 5.90 17.40 -1.82
N PRO A 12 5.44 16.15 -1.83
CA PRO A 12 6.37 15.03 -1.90
C PRO A 12 7.07 15.10 -3.26
N SER A 13 8.39 15.32 -3.24
CA SER A 13 9.24 15.29 -4.42
C SER A 13 9.28 13.86 -4.97
N GLY A 14 8.33 13.55 -5.84
CA GLY A 14 8.39 12.36 -6.69
C GLY A 14 9.36 12.63 -7.82
N ALA A 15 10.64 12.35 -7.62
CA ALA A 15 11.59 12.28 -8.72
C ALA A 15 11.08 11.24 -9.76
N PRO A 16 11.07 11.56 -11.07
CA PRO A 16 10.69 10.58 -12.07
C PRO A 16 11.77 9.49 -12.15
N PRO A 17 11.45 8.19 -11.98
CA PRO A 17 12.42 7.14 -12.23
C PRO A 17 12.72 7.08 -13.73
N THR A 18 14.00 7.13 -14.03
CA THR A 18 14.60 6.89 -15.35
C THR A 18 14.01 5.64 -16.00
N SER A 19 13.69 5.78 -17.28
CA SER A 19 13.06 4.80 -18.17
C SER A 19 13.89 3.51 -18.30
N ARG A 20 13.81 2.61 -17.31
CA ARG A 20 14.09 1.19 -17.50
C ARG A 20 12.76 0.48 -17.51
N THR A 21 12.55 -0.39 -18.49
CA THR A 21 11.42 -1.32 -18.56
C THR A 21 11.57 -2.36 -17.43
N GLU A 22 11.47 -1.88 -16.20
CA GLU A 22 11.52 -2.64 -14.98
C GLU A 22 10.06 -2.69 -14.52
N THR A 23 9.46 -3.87 -14.54
CA THR A 23 8.08 -4.06 -14.09
C THR A 23 7.91 -3.35 -12.76
N PRO A 24 7.01 -2.34 -12.65
CA PRO A 24 6.94 -1.51 -11.47
C PRO A 24 6.70 -2.41 -10.26
N THR A 25 7.52 -2.29 -9.23
CA THR A 25 7.33 -3.11 -8.03
C THR A 25 6.04 -2.66 -7.35
N VAL A 26 5.04 -3.53 -7.29
CA VAL A 26 3.71 -3.22 -6.79
C VAL A 26 3.52 -3.83 -5.39
N VAL A 27 3.01 -3.03 -4.46
CA VAL A 27 2.63 -3.45 -3.11
C VAL A 27 1.13 -3.66 -3.03
N ARG A 28 0.69 -4.79 -2.47
CA ARG A 28 -0.70 -5.16 -2.23
C ARG A 28 -0.89 -5.59 -0.79
N VAL A 29 -2.12 -5.51 -0.31
CA VAL A 29 -2.53 -6.05 0.99
C VAL A 29 -3.50 -7.19 0.76
N LEU A 30 -3.12 -8.39 1.17
CA LEU A 30 -3.99 -9.55 1.14
C LEU A 30 -4.82 -9.58 2.43
N VAL A 31 -6.14 -9.59 2.29
CA VAL A 31 -7.10 -9.73 3.39
C VAL A 31 -7.97 -10.95 3.12
N SER A 32 -7.76 -11.99 3.92
CA SER A 32 -8.62 -13.18 4.00
C SER A 32 -9.13 -13.34 5.43
N ARG A 33 -10.10 -14.26 5.64
CA ARG A 33 -10.75 -14.52 6.93
C ARG A 33 -9.77 -14.68 8.10
N PHE A 34 -8.58 -15.25 7.84
CA PHE A 34 -7.57 -15.52 8.87
C PHE A 34 -6.20 -14.87 8.61
N ARG A 35 -6.01 -14.12 7.50
CA ARG A 35 -4.71 -13.50 7.19
C ARG A 35 -4.89 -12.08 6.66
N ARG A 36 -4.22 -11.13 7.29
CA ARG A 36 -4.13 -9.74 6.85
C ARG A 36 -2.66 -9.35 6.81
N GLN A 37 -2.09 -9.22 5.62
CA GLN A 37 -0.66 -8.97 5.44
C GLN A 37 -0.38 -8.22 4.14
N ALA A 38 0.63 -7.36 4.15
CA ALA A 38 1.11 -6.70 2.95
C ALA A 38 2.15 -7.57 2.22
N ARG A 39 2.19 -7.48 0.89
CA ARG A 39 3.20 -8.11 0.03
C ARG A 39 3.60 -7.16 -1.08
N CYS A 40 4.88 -7.14 -1.40
CA CYS A 40 5.45 -6.38 -2.50
C CYS A 40 6.05 -7.33 -3.53
N SER A 41 5.92 -7.03 -4.82
CA SER A 41 6.62 -7.79 -5.87
C SER A 41 8.15 -7.61 -5.83
N CYS A 42 8.65 -6.68 -5.03
CA CYS A 42 10.07 -6.55 -4.67
C CYS A 42 10.57 -7.62 -3.68
N GLY A 43 9.72 -8.56 -3.25
CA GLY A 43 10.07 -9.66 -2.33
C GLY A 43 9.76 -9.39 -0.85
N TRP A 44 9.36 -8.17 -0.50
CA TRP A 44 9.00 -7.84 0.88
C TRP A 44 7.63 -8.41 1.26
N THR A 45 7.54 -9.00 2.45
CA THR A 45 6.29 -9.45 3.07
C THR A 45 6.14 -8.81 4.45
N GLY A 46 5.06 -8.08 4.64
CA GLY A 46 4.70 -7.45 5.91
C GLY A 46 4.27 -8.45 6.98
N ARG A 47 4.28 -8.03 8.24
CA ARG A 47 3.82 -8.85 9.36
C ARG A 47 2.33 -9.18 9.22
N ARG A 48 1.94 -10.35 9.71
CA ARG A 48 0.52 -10.69 9.88
C ARG A 48 -0.08 -9.78 10.94
N ARG A 49 -1.15 -9.08 10.61
CA ARG A 49 -1.86 -8.17 11.53
C ARG A 49 -3.28 -8.68 11.78
N LEU A 50 -3.83 -8.32 12.92
CA LEU A 50 -5.25 -8.54 13.24
C LEU A 50 -6.14 -7.49 12.56
N LEU A 51 -5.65 -6.25 12.47
CA LEU A 51 -6.38 -5.13 11.90
C LEU A 51 -5.93 -4.87 10.45
N ARG A 52 -6.90 -4.78 9.53
CA ARG A 52 -6.67 -4.45 8.12
C ARG A 52 -5.91 -3.13 7.96
N GLY A 53 -6.28 -2.11 8.74
CA GLY A 53 -5.67 -0.78 8.66
C GLY A 53 -4.16 -0.80 8.91
N VAL A 54 -3.68 -1.66 9.81
CA VAL A 54 -2.24 -1.77 10.09
C VAL A 54 -1.50 -2.40 8.92
N SER A 55 -2.09 -3.42 8.27
CA SER A 55 -1.50 -4.00 7.05
C SER A 55 -1.45 -2.99 5.89
N VAL A 56 -2.45 -2.10 5.78
CA VAL A 56 -2.46 -1.00 4.82
C VAL A 56 -1.35 0.00 5.12
N LEU A 57 -1.16 0.37 6.39
CA LEU A 57 -0.10 1.27 6.80
C LEU A 57 1.29 0.66 6.53
N ASP A 58 1.47 -0.63 6.83
CA ASP A 58 2.71 -1.35 6.53
C ASP A 58 3.02 -1.29 5.02
N ALA A 59 2.01 -1.51 4.16
CA ALA A 59 2.14 -1.44 2.70
C ALA A 59 2.52 -0.03 2.20
N LEU A 60 1.81 1.01 2.66
CA LEU A 60 2.07 2.40 2.27
C LEU A 60 3.41 2.91 2.77
N THR A 61 3.80 2.52 3.99
CA THR A 61 5.11 2.85 4.56
C THR A 61 6.23 2.22 3.74
N HIS A 62 6.06 0.96 3.33
CA HIS A 62 7.04 0.29 2.48
C HIS A 62 7.13 0.95 1.09
N ALA A 63 5.99 1.23 0.45
CA ALA A 63 5.93 1.97 -0.81
C ALA A 63 6.66 3.31 -0.74
N ALA A 64 6.42 4.09 0.32
CA ALA A 64 7.06 5.38 0.53
C ALA A 64 8.58 5.28 0.77
N ARG A 65 9.05 4.23 1.48
CA ARG A 65 10.47 4.05 1.79
C ARG A 65 11.30 3.49 0.64
N HIS A 66 10.71 2.62 -0.19
CA HIS A 66 11.43 1.88 -1.23
C HIS A 66 11.08 2.34 -2.65
N GLY A 67 10.20 3.33 -2.81
CA GLY A 67 9.76 3.81 -4.12
C GLY A 67 8.83 2.83 -4.85
N CYS A 68 8.31 1.81 -4.16
CA CYS A 68 7.36 0.87 -4.74
C CYS A 68 6.00 1.55 -4.93
N ARG A 69 5.21 1.08 -5.90
CA ARG A 69 3.86 1.62 -6.15
C ARG A 69 2.80 0.80 -5.40
N PRO A 70 1.86 1.42 -4.68
CA PRO A 70 0.69 0.70 -4.18
C PRO A 70 -0.17 0.25 -5.37
N ALA A 71 -0.76 -0.95 -5.29
CA ALA A 71 -1.75 -1.39 -6.27
C ALA A 71 -3.02 -0.56 -6.18
N ALA A 72 -3.78 -0.58 -7.28
CA ALA A 72 -5.16 -0.15 -7.33
C ALA A 72 -6.01 -1.37 -7.78
N PRO A 73 -6.84 -1.96 -6.90
CA PRO A 73 -7.01 -1.63 -5.48
C PRO A 73 -5.80 -2.06 -4.62
N LEU A 74 -5.50 -1.29 -3.56
CA LEU A 74 -4.40 -1.61 -2.65
C LEU A 74 -4.70 -2.86 -1.81
N VAL A 75 -5.97 -3.07 -1.48
CA VAL A 75 -6.42 -4.21 -0.71
C VAL A 75 -7.12 -5.19 -1.62
N ASP A 76 -6.57 -6.39 -1.65
CA ASP A 76 -7.15 -7.56 -2.26
C ASP A 76 -7.90 -8.32 -1.18
N VAL A 77 -9.21 -8.45 -1.35
CA VAL A 77 -10.09 -9.06 -0.35
C VAL A 77 -10.57 -10.38 -0.91
N ASP A 78 -10.13 -11.48 -0.32
CA ASP A 78 -10.75 -12.78 -0.49
C ASP A 78 -12.05 -12.78 0.32
N ILE A 79 -13.07 -12.07 -0.18
CA ILE A 79 -14.44 -12.21 0.27
C ILE A 79 -14.82 -13.60 -0.21
N GLY A 80 -14.69 -14.62 0.65
CA GLY A 80 -14.95 -16.00 0.29
C GLY A 80 -16.18 -16.09 -0.60
N VAL A 81 -15.96 -16.27 -1.90
CA VAL A 81 -17.02 -16.65 -2.82
C VAL A 81 -17.31 -18.06 -2.38
N SER A 82 -18.27 -18.21 -1.48
CA SER A 82 -18.92 -19.48 -1.26
C SER A 82 -19.60 -19.81 -2.59
N GLU A 83 -18.88 -20.46 -3.51
CA GLU A 83 -19.51 -21.31 -4.50
C GLU A 83 -20.26 -22.36 -3.70
N ARG A 84 -21.55 -22.10 -3.55
CA ARG A 84 -22.54 -22.97 -2.93
C ARG A 84 -23.00 -23.90 -4.06
N PRO A 85 -22.83 -25.23 -3.94
CA PRO A 85 -23.37 -26.17 -4.92
C PRO A 85 -24.91 -26.16 -4.93
#